data_AF-A0A2V8HJD2-F1
#
_entry.id   AF-A0A2V8HJD2-F1
#
_cell.length_a   1.000
_cell.length_b   1.000
_cell.length_c   1.000
_cell.angle_alpha   90.00
_cell.angle_beta   90.00
_cell.angle_gamma   90.00
#
_symmetry.space_group_name_H-M   'P 1'
#
loop_
_entity.id
_entity.type
_entity.pdbx_description
1 polymer ?
#
loop_
_entity_poly.entity_id
_entity_poly.type
_entity_poly.pdbx_seq_one_letter_code
_entity_poly.pdbx_strand_id
1 'polypeptide(L)'
;MAPKYISRAQFAIIAMVSSLAVALLPWINDVHAASVLVAAYNFNAGSGTVLADVSGNGNNGILVNGPIWTTAGKFGGALLFDGTNDLVTINESGSLDLTSGMTLEAWVNPRAITNWR
;
A
#
# COMPACT_ATOMS: atom_id res chain seq x y z
N MET A 1 48.86 23.17 -12.92
CA MET A 1 49.20 22.10 -11.96
C MET A 1 48.62 22.47 -10.59
N ALA A 2 48.25 21.49 -9.78
CA ALA A 2 47.21 21.65 -8.75
C ALA A 2 47.59 22.55 -7.54
N PRO A 3 46.62 23.21 -6.87
CA PRO A 3 46.83 23.92 -5.62
C PRO A 3 47.16 22.96 -4.47
N LYS A 4 48.04 23.42 -3.57
CA LYS A 4 48.51 22.67 -2.39
C LYS A 4 47.57 22.92 -1.21
N TYR A 5 47.07 21.85 -0.59
CA TYR A 5 46.10 21.88 0.51
C TYR A 5 46.57 22.74 1.71
N ILE A 6 45.71 23.64 2.19
CA ILE A 6 45.84 24.30 3.50
C ILE A 6 44.90 23.61 4.49
N SER A 7 45.35 23.48 5.74
CA SER A 7 44.88 22.49 6.70
C SER A 7 44.38 23.09 8.01
N ARG A 8 43.36 22.46 8.62
CA ARG A 8 42.96 22.57 10.06
C ARG A 8 42.26 23.91 10.39
N ALA A 9 41.24 23.98 11.26
CA ALA A 9 40.55 22.97 12.09
C ALA A 9 39.01 23.20 11.97
N GLN A 10 38.09 22.43 12.54
CA GLN A 10 37.91 22.24 13.99
C GLN A 10 37.06 20.98 14.29
N PHE A 11 37.26 20.40 15.47
CA PHE A 11 36.69 19.11 15.88
C PHE A 11 35.26 19.22 16.43
N ALA A 12 34.46 18.17 16.20
CA ALA A 12 33.42 17.70 17.12
C ALA A 12 33.37 16.16 17.05
N ILE A 13 33.36 15.48 18.19
CA ILE A 13 33.33 14.01 18.31
C ILE A 13 32.17 13.62 19.22
N ILE A 14 31.68 12.38 19.02
CA ILE A 14 30.90 11.47 19.92
C ILE A 14 29.45 11.30 19.42
N ALA A 15 28.90 10.09 19.17
CA ALA A 15 29.32 8.72 19.54
C ALA A 15 29.02 7.63 18.47
N MET A 16 29.85 6.57 18.46
CA MET A 16 29.53 5.12 18.39
C MET A 16 28.56 4.54 17.32
N VAL A 17 28.83 3.44 16.59
CA VAL A 17 30.03 2.61 16.26
C VAL A 17 29.74 1.89 14.92
N SER A 18 30.69 1.90 13.96
CA SER A 18 30.95 0.96 12.81
C SER A 18 29.77 0.31 12.02
N SER A 19 29.75 0.08 10.69
CA SER A 19 30.56 0.34 9.48
C SER A 19 29.62 0.04 8.27
N LEU A 20 29.85 0.36 7.00
CA LEU A 20 30.97 0.92 6.23
C LEU A 20 30.38 1.83 5.13
N ALA A 21 31.08 2.89 4.69
CA ALA A 21 30.62 3.71 3.57
C ALA A 21 30.89 3.04 2.21
N VAL A 22 29.88 2.35 1.65
CA VAL A 22 29.86 1.96 0.23
C VAL A 22 29.25 3.12 -0.56
N ALA A 23 30.10 3.86 -1.26
CA ALA A 23 29.66 4.90 -2.19
C ALA A 23 29.50 4.33 -3.62
N LEU A 24 28.52 4.86 -4.36
CA LEU A 24 28.38 4.79 -5.83
C LEU A 24 27.84 3.48 -6.47
N LEU A 25 26.72 2.96 -5.97
CA LEU A 25 25.68 2.36 -6.83
C LEU A 25 24.28 2.74 -6.30
N PRO A 26 23.47 3.54 -7.01
CA PRO A 26 22.07 3.79 -6.64
C PRO A 26 21.17 2.64 -7.12
N TRP A 27 21.33 1.47 -6.51
CA TRP A 27 20.55 0.24 -6.75
C TRP A 27 20.39 -0.46 -5.38
N ILE A 28 19.20 -0.66 -4.81
CA ILE A 28 17.83 -0.52 -5.33
C ILE A 28 17.03 0.23 -4.26
N ASN A 29 16.36 1.34 -4.60
CA ASN A 29 15.18 1.75 -3.83
C ASN A 29 14.12 0.69 -4.11
N ASP A 30 13.57 0.06 -3.06
CA ASP A 30 12.65 -1.08 -3.17
C ASP A 30 11.72 -0.95 -4.37
N VAL A 31 11.72 -1.98 -5.21
CA VAL A 31 11.10 -1.96 -6.53
C VAL A 31 9.64 -1.57 -6.35
N HIS A 32 9.29 -0.33 -6.74
CA HIS A 32 7.92 0.17 -6.73
C HIS A 32 7.13 -0.58 -7.80
N ALA A 33 6.73 -1.81 -7.50
CA ALA A 33 5.90 -2.67 -8.33
C ALA A 33 4.43 -2.17 -8.42
N ALA A 34 4.21 -0.87 -8.20
CA ALA A 34 2.90 -0.25 -7.98
C ALA A 34 2.63 0.97 -8.88
N SER A 35 3.53 1.40 -9.77
CA SER A 35 3.35 2.63 -10.59
C SER A 35 2.28 2.54 -11.72
N VAL A 36 1.34 1.60 -11.63
CA VAL A 36 0.13 1.52 -12.46
C VAL A 36 -1.13 1.23 -11.61
N LEU A 37 -0.97 0.84 -10.34
CA LEU A 37 -2.09 0.55 -9.45
C LEU A 37 -2.67 1.86 -8.94
N VAL A 38 -3.94 2.13 -9.23
CA VAL A 38 -4.69 3.27 -8.69
C VAL A 38 -5.16 3.00 -7.26
N ALA A 39 -5.55 1.76 -6.98
CA ALA A 39 -5.86 1.29 -5.64
C ALA A 39 -5.54 -0.21 -5.53
N ALA A 40 -5.13 -0.67 -4.35
CA ALA A 40 -4.91 -2.08 -4.08
C ALA A 40 -5.29 -2.43 -2.64
N TYR A 41 -6.11 -3.46 -2.44
CA TYR A 41 -6.58 -3.87 -1.12
C TYR A 41 -6.23 -5.34 -0.86
N ASN A 42 -5.36 -5.58 0.13
CA ASN A 42 -4.91 -6.94 0.47
C ASN A 42 -5.76 -7.62 1.56
N PHE A 43 -6.71 -6.88 2.15
CA PHE A 43 -7.61 -7.33 3.23
C PHE A 43 -6.94 -7.93 4.48
N ASN A 44 -5.67 -7.57 4.77
CA ASN A 44 -4.90 -8.15 5.88
C ASN A 44 -4.94 -7.37 7.21
N ALA A 45 -5.71 -6.29 7.33
CA ALA A 45 -5.80 -5.51 8.58
C ALA A 45 -6.48 -6.29 9.73
N GLY A 46 -7.42 -7.18 9.40
CA GLY A 46 -8.05 -8.12 10.35
C GLY A 46 -8.95 -7.50 11.43
N SER A 47 -9.03 -6.17 11.52
CA SER A 47 -9.82 -5.44 12.52
C SER A 47 -10.03 -3.97 12.11
N GLY A 48 -10.92 -3.28 12.81
CA GLY A 48 -11.21 -1.85 12.57
C GLY A 48 -12.12 -1.59 11.37
N THR A 49 -12.37 -0.32 11.10
CA THR A 49 -13.31 0.14 10.05
C THR A 49 -12.63 0.68 8.79
N VAL A 50 -11.30 0.62 8.71
CA VAL A 50 -10.51 1.15 7.58
C VAL A 50 -9.90 0.00 6.79
N LEU A 51 -10.16 -0.03 5.48
CA LEU A 51 -9.48 -0.87 4.52
C LEU A 51 -8.32 -0.08 3.90
N ALA A 52 -7.09 -0.38 4.30
CA ALA A 52 -5.91 0.33 3.81
C ALA A 52 -5.64 0.05 2.32
N ASP A 53 -5.42 1.12 1.56
CA ASP A 53 -4.90 1.08 0.19
C ASP A 53 -3.38 0.91 0.21
N VAL A 54 -2.90 -0.20 -0.34
CA VAL A 54 -1.46 -0.53 -0.43
C VAL A 54 -0.80 -0.09 -1.74
N SER A 55 -1.54 0.59 -2.63
CA SER A 55 -0.95 1.20 -3.84
C SER A 55 -0.07 2.42 -3.52
N GLY A 56 -0.35 3.10 -2.41
CA GLY A 56 0.30 4.34 -1.99
C GLY A 56 -0.44 5.62 -2.39
N ASN A 57 -1.55 5.53 -3.14
CA ASN A 57 -2.34 6.70 -3.56
C ASN A 57 -3.27 7.23 -2.45
N GLY A 58 -3.43 6.49 -1.35
CA GLY A 58 -4.22 6.93 -0.20
C GLY A 58 -5.72 6.73 -0.35
N ASN A 59 -6.14 5.91 -1.32
CA ASN A 59 -7.54 5.59 -1.63
C ASN A 59 -8.13 4.61 -0.60
N ASN A 60 -7.96 4.90 0.70
CA ASN A 60 -8.42 4.04 1.78
C ASN A 60 -9.95 3.90 1.78
N GLY A 61 -10.43 2.68 2.02
CA GLY A 61 -11.84 2.39 2.17
C GLY A 61 -12.33 2.47 3.61
N ILE A 62 -13.61 2.81 3.79
CA ILE A 62 -14.32 2.77 5.06
C ILE A 62 -15.39 1.67 4.99
N LEU A 63 -15.37 0.75 5.94
CA LEU A 63 -16.39 -0.29 6.11
C LEU A 63 -17.68 0.35 6.66
N VAL A 64 -18.81 0.12 5.98
CA VAL A 64 -20.13 0.67 6.33
C VAL A 64 -21.14 -0.46 6.50
N ASN A 65 -22.04 -0.31 7.48
CA ASN A 65 -23.07 -1.26 7.93
C ASN A 65 -22.58 -2.53 8.66
N GLY A 66 -21.32 -2.93 8.48
CA GLY A 66 -20.67 -3.94 9.33
C GLY A 66 -19.93 -5.11 8.66
N PRO A 67 -19.26 -4.98 7.49
CA PRO A 67 -18.43 -6.05 6.95
C PRO A 67 -17.46 -6.62 7.99
N ILE A 68 -17.41 -7.95 8.10
CA ILE A 68 -16.65 -8.63 9.16
C ILE A 68 -15.32 -9.14 8.60
N TRP A 69 -14.22 -8.80 9.26
CA TRP A 69 -12.90 -9.36 8.96
C TRP A 69 -12.84 -10.86 9.22
N THR A 70 -12.26 -11.61 8.28
CA THR A 70 -12.05 -13.06 8.40
C THR A 70 -10.67 -13.47 7.91
N THR A 71 -10.12 -14.54 8.48
CA THR A 71 -8.87 -15.18 8.04
C THR A 71 -9.10 -16.25 6.96
N ALA A 72 -10.34 -16.46 6.54
CA ALA A 72 -10.71 -17.41 5.48
C ALA A 72 -10.59 -16.80 4.06
N GLY A 73 -9.66 -15.86 3.86
CA GLY A 73 -9.38 -15.25 2.56
C GLY A 73 -8.56 -16.17 1.65
N LYS A 74 -8.52 -15.84 0.34
CA LYS A 74 -7.73 -16.61 -0.63
C LYS A 74 -6.21 -16.53 -0.35
N PHE A 75 -5.75 -15.38 0.13
CA PHE A 75 -4.36 -15.08 0.45
C PHE A 75 -4.27 -14.29 1.77
N GLY A 76 -4.59 -14.95 2.89
CA GLY A 76 -4.65 -14.31 4.20
C GLY A 76 -6.06 -13.84 4.53
N GLY A 77 -6.23 -12.54 4.80
CA GLY A 77 -7.52 -11.98 5.21
C GLY A 77 -8.52 -11.77 4.08
N ALA A 78 -9.78 -11.52 4.47
CA ALA A 78 -10.87 -11.07 3.60
C ALA A 78 -11.93 -10.32 4.43
N LEU A 79 -12.90 -9.70 3.74
CA LEU A 79 -14.15 -9.23 4.35
C LEU A 79 -15.29 -10.19 4.01
N LEU A 80 -16.10 -10.50 5.02
CA LEU A 80 -17.38 -11.17 4.89
C LEU A 80 -18.48 -10.11 4.89
N PHE A 81 -19.33 -10.17 3.86
CA PHE A 81 -20.50 -9.31 3.70
C PHE A 81 -21.75 -10.11 4.06
N ASP A 82 -22.70 -9.47 4.74
CA ASP A 82 -23.95 -10.08 5.22
C ASP A 82 -24.94 -10.41 4.08
N GLY A 83 -24.89 -9.63 3.00
CA GLY A 83 -25.78 -9.73 1.84
C GLY A 83 -26.99 -8.79 1.87
N THR A 84 -27.08 -7.88 2.84
CA THR A 84 -28.17 -6.90 2.99
C THR A 84 -27.75 -5.52 2.55
N ASN A 85 -26.71 -4.96 3.19
CA ASN A 85 -26.28 -3.57 2.99
C ASN A 85 -24.80 -3.30 3.33
N ASP A 86 -24.03 -4.32 3.69
CA ASP A 86 -22.58 -4.20 3.90
C ASP A 86 -21.86 -3.68 2.65
N LEU A 87 -20.99 -2.68 2.82
CA LEU A 87 -20.18 -2.11 1.75
C LEU A 87 -18.85 -1.53 2.25
N VAL A 88 -17.95 -1.24 1.31
CA VAL A 88 -16.75 -0.43 1.56
C VAL A 88 -16.83 0.83 0.69
N THR A 89 -16.88 2.00 1.33
CA THR A 89 -16.86 3.30 0.65
C THR A 89 -15.42 3.75 0.48
N ILE A 90 -14.99 3.99 -0.76
CA ILE A 90 -13.79 4.78 -1.04
C ILE A 90 -14.24 6.22 -1.24
N ASN A 91 -13.56 7.18 -0.60
CA ASN A 91 -13.85 8.60 -0.84
C ASN A 91 -13.38 9.01 -2.24
N GLU A 92 -14.02 10.05 -2.79
CA GLU A 92 -13.59 10.65 -4.05
C GLU A 92 -12.15 11.18 -3.95
N SER A 93 -11.41 11.05 -5.05
CA SER A 93 -9.99 11.37 -5.18
C SER A 93 -9.70 11.45 -6.68
N GLY A 94 -9.03 12.50 -7.14
CA GLY A 94 -8.67 12.64 -8.56
C GLY A 94 -7.74 11.56 -9.12
N SER A 95 -7.20 10.67 -8.26
CA SER A 95 -6.51 9.45 -8.72
C SER A 95 -7.49 8.37 -9.23
N LEU A 96 -8.76 8.42 -8.81
CA LEU A 96 -9.86 7.56 -9.23
C LEU A 96 -10.58 8.07 -10.50
N ASP A 97 -10.14 9.19 -11.08
CA ASP A 97 -10.63 9.71 -12.36
C ASP A 97 -10.05 8.94 -13.56
N LEU A 98 -10.58 7.73 -13.78
CA LEU A 98 -10.09 6.77 -14.77
C LEU A 98 -10.49 7.15 -16.21
N THR A 99 -9.74 8.09 -16.80
CA THR A 99 -10.06 8.71 -18.10
C THR A 99 -9.62 7.94 -19.35
N SER A 100 -8.62 7.05 -19.24
CA SER A 100 -8.03 6.33 -20.40
C SER A 100 -8.50 4.87 -20.55
N GLY A 101 -8.90 4.25 -19.43
CA GLY A 101 -9.26 2.84 -19.35
C GLY A 101 -9.00 2.29 -17.95
N MET A 102 -9.53 1.11 -17.65
CA MET A 102 -9.44 0.47 -16.34
C MET A 102 -9.35 -1.04 -16.48
N THR A 103 -8.54 -1.67 -15.63
CA THR A 103 -8.61 -3.10 -15.32
C THR A 103 -8.99 -3.23 -13.85
N LEU A 104 -9.94 -4.13 -13.54
CA LEU A 104 -10.27 -4.53 -12.17
C LEU A 104 -10.12 -6.05 -12.05
N GLU A 105 -9.53 -6.48 -10.95
CA GLU A 105 -9.43 -7.88 -10.57
C GLU A 105 -9.68 -8.05 -9.07
N ALA A 106 -10.32 -9.16 -8.68
CA ALA A 106 -10.64 -9.45 -7.28
C ALA A 106 -10.82 -10.95 -7.06
N TRP A 107 -10.47 -11.41 -5.86
CA TRP A 107 -10.88 -12.73 -5.37
C TRP A 107 -12.22 -12.62 -4.64
N VAL A 108 -13.25 -13.25 -5.20
CA VAL A 108 -14.61 -13.27 -4.61
C VAL A 108 -15.04 -14.70 -4.32
N ASN A 109 -15.79 -14.89 -3.24
CA ASN A 109 -16.37 -16.18 -2.85
C ASN A 109 -17.87 -16.01 -2.53
N PRO A 110 -18.76 -16.05 -3.54
CA PRO A 110 -20.19 -15.83 -3.34
C PRO A 110 -20.84 -16.93 -2.50
N ARG A 111 -21.45 -16.57 -1.36
CA ARG A 111 -22.17 -17.51 -0.48
C ARG A 111 -23.57 -17.85 -0.97
N ALA A 112 -24.20 -16.94 -1.71
CA ALA A 112 -25.47 -17.13 -2.38
C ALA A 112 -25.30 -16.76 -3.87
N ILE A 113 -25.79 -17.63 -4.76
CA ILE A 113 -25.73 -17.44 -6.21
C ILE A 113 -27.14 -17.55 -6.79
N THR A 114 -27.94 -16.51 -6.57
CA THR A 114 -29.28 -16.38 -7.16
C THR A 114 -29.17 -15.98 -8.63
N ASN A 115 -29.17 -16.98 -9.52
CA ASN A 115 -29.36 -16.84 -10.96
C ASN A 115 -28.55 -15.73 -11.65
N TRP A 116 -27.24 -15.94 -11.81
CA TRP A 116 -26.46 -15.19 -12.80
C TRP A 116 -27.06 -15.43 -14.20
N ARG A 117 -27.49 -14.36 -14.86
CA ARG A 117 -27.94 -14.33 -16.26
C ARG A 117 -27.20 -13.21 -16.98
#